data_AF-A0A1V5NBB1-F1
#
_entry.id   AF-A0A1V5NBB1-F1
#
_cell.length_a   1.000
_cell.length_b   1.000
_cell.length_c   1.000
_cell.angle_alpha   90.00
_cell.angle_beta   90.00
_cell.angle_gamma   90.00
#
_symmetry.space_group_name_H-M   'P 1'
#
loop_
_entity.id
_entity.type
_entity.pdbx_description
1 polymer ?
#
loop_
_entity_poly.entity_id
_entity_poly.type
_entity_poly.pdbx_seq_one_letter_code
_entity_poly.pdbx_strand_id
1 'polypeptide(L)'
;MLTLGRTIVIYKGIPLPVYDKERTLIELCRYQSKLPANAFTEAAQSYRQESNTLDRCKLEEYLTHFPKLGAIKDRLALIFA
;
A
#
# COMPACT_ATOMS: atom_id res chain seq x y z
N MET A 1 -3.80 11.00 8.69
CA MET A 1 -3.06 10.52 9.88
C MET A 1 -1.68 10.04 9.44
N LEU A 2 -0.60 10.65 9.91
CA LEU A 2 0.78 10.25 9.53
C LEU A 2 1.24 8.95 10.23
N THR A 3 0.53 8.54 11.29
CA THR A 3 0.84 7.37 12.12
C THR A 3 0.13 6.09 11.70
N LEU A 4 -0.89 6.18 10.84
CA LEU A 4 -1.66 5.02 10.39
C LEU A 4 -0.75 4.02 9.67
N GLY A 5 -0.77 2.77 10.11
CA GLY A 5 0.06 1.69 9.56
C GLY A 5 1.57 1.87 9.74
N ARG A 6 2.02 2.76 10.62
CA ARG A 6 3.45 2.93 10.91
C ARG A 6 3.97 1.76 11.73
N THR A 7 5.07 1.16 11.29
CA THR A 7 5.81 0.10 11.98
C THR A 7 7.32 0.36 11.90
N ILE A 8 8.12 -0.56 12.44
CA ILE A 8 9.59 -0.51 12.37
C ILE A 8 10.09 -1.76 11.66
N VAL A 9 11.00 -1.57 10.70
CA VAL A 9 11.79 -2.64 10.08
C VAL A 9 13.25 -2.48 10.50
N ILE A 10 13.94 -3.59 10.73
CA ILE A 10 15.39 -3.58 10.95
C ILE A 10 16.09 -3.77 9.60
N TYR A 11 16.76 -2.74 9.11
CA TYR A 11 17.53 -2.78 7.87
C TYR A 11 19.01 -2.55 8.16
N LYS A 12 19.86 -3.54 7.89
CA LYS A 12 21.30 -3.49 8.18
C LYS A 12 21.62 -3.11 9.65
N GLY A 13 20.82 -3.63 10.58
CA GLY A 13 20.94 -3.33 12.02
C GLY A 13 20.36 -1.98 12.45
N ILE A 14 19.79 -1.20 11.53
CA ILE A 14 19.22 0.12 11.81
C ILE A 14 17.69 0.02 11.86
N PRO A 15 17.01 0.46 12.94
CA PRO A 15 15.57 0.53 12.99
C PRO A 15 15.06 1.70 12.13
N LEU A 16 14.29 1.39 11.09
CA LEU A 16 13.70 2.37 10.20
C LEU A 16 12.17 2.40 10.38
N PRO A 17 11.56 3.58 10.59
CA PRO A 17 10.12 3.69 10.57
C PRO A 17 9.62 3.53 9.12
N VAL A 18 8.72 2.59 8.92
CA VAL A 18 8.11 2.30 7.61
C VAL A 18 6.60 2.20 7.75
N TYR A 19 5.90 2.20 6.62
CA TYR A 19 4.51 1.77 6.59
C TYR A 19 4.42 0.25 6.39
N ASP A 20 3.44 -0.37 7.01
CA ASP A 20 3.11 -1.77 6.75
C ASP A 20 2.59 -1.99 5.32
N LYS A 21 2.34 -3.25 4.96
CA LYS A 21 1.97 -3.63 3.60
C LYS A 21 0.66 -3.00 3.15
N GLU A 22 -0.37 -2.99 4.00
CA GLU A 22 -1.69 -2.43 3.67
C GLU A 22 -1.61 -0.92 3.44
N ARG A 23 -0.93 -0.21 4.34
CA ARG A 23 -0.77 1.23 4.26
C ARG A 23 0.08 1.64 3.05
N THR A 24 1.14 0.88 2.76
CA THR A 24 2.02 1.10 1.61
C THR A 24 1.27 0.86 0.29
N LEU A 25 0.41 -0.15 0.22
CA LEU A 25 -0.43 -0.42 -0.95
C LEU A 25 -1.40 0.74 -1.23
N ILE A 26 -2.00 1.34 -0.19
CA ILE A 26 -2.82 2.54 -0.35
C ILE A 26 -2.00 3.71 -0.91
N GLU A 27 -0.76 3.93 -0.45
CA GLU A 27 0.10 5.00 -1.01
C GLU A 27 0.49 4.73 -2.46
N LEU A 28 0.76 3.47 -2.81
CA LEU A 28 1.04 3.05 -4.18
C LEU A 28 -0.12 3.45 -5.11
N CYS A 29 -1.35 3.15 -4.72
CA CYS A 29 -2.56 3.57 -5.45
C CYS A 29 -2.71 5.10 -5.48
N ARG A 30 -2.50 5.77 -4.35
CA ARG A 30 -2.70 7.22 -4.21
C ARG A 30 -1.72 8.04 -5.04
N TYR A 31 -0.47 7.58 -5.14
CA TYR A 31 0.62 8.30 -5.81
C TYR A 31 1.10 7.64 -7.11
N GLN A 32 0.31 6.73 -7.69
CA GLN A 32 0.61 6.10 -8.99
C GLN A 32 1.14 7.08 -10.04
N SER A 33 0.52 8.25 -10.20
CA SER A 33 0.92 9.24 -11.22
C SER A 33 2.25 9.95 -10.93
N LYS A 34 2.81 9.79 -9.73
CA LYS A 34 4.11 10.33 -9.31
C LYS A 34 5.21 9.28 -9.35
N LEU A 35 4.89 8.03 -9.62
CA LEU A 35 5.84 6.93 -9.66
C LEU A 35 6.25 6.63 -11.10
N PRO A 36 7.51 6.21 -11.33
CA PRO A 36 7.90 5.60 -12.59
C PRO A 36 6.99 4.40 -12.92
N ALA A 37 6.60 4.27 -14.19
CA ALA A 37 5.65 3.26 -14.62
C ALA A 37 6.13 1.82 -14.32
N ASN A 38 7.42 1.54 -14.50
CA ASN A 38 8.02 0.25 -14.16
C ASN A 38 7.93 -0.02 -12.65
N ALA A 39 8.28 0.95 -11.81
CA ALA A 39 8.25 0.81 -10.35
C ALA A 39 6.82 0.52 -9.84
N PHE A 40 5.81 1.18 -10.41
CA PHE A 40 4.41 0.89 -10.08
C PHE A 40 4.02 -0.54 -10.47
N THR A 41 4.33 -0.94 -11.71
CA THR A 41 3.96 -2.27 -12.22
C THR A 41 4.62 -3.40 -11.43
N GLU A 42 5.91 -3.26 -11.12
CA GLU A 42 6.65 -4.24 -10.31
C GLU A 42 6.08 -4.35 -8.90
N ALA A 43 5.80 -3.21 -8.24
CA ALA A 43 5.19 -3.21 -6.91
C ALA A 43 3.80 -3.85 -6.94
N ALA A 44 2.95 -3.48 -7.91
CA ALA A 44 1.62 -4.06 -8.07
C ALA A 44 1.68 -5.58 -8.29
N GLN A 45 2.63 -6.06 -9.09
CA GLN A 45 2.85 -7.50 -9.30
C GLN A 45 3.27 -8.22 -8.03
N SER A 46 4.16 -7.64 -7.22
CA SER A 46 4.54 -8.20 -5.91
C SER A 46 3.33 -8.31 -4.97
N TYR A 47 2.48 -7.28 -4.91
CA TYR A 47 1.26 -7.32 -4.11
C TYR A 47 0.24 -8.38 -4.60
N ARG A 48 0.15 -8.62 -5.92
CA ARG A 48 -0.67 -9.72 -6.46
C ARG A 48 -0.17 -11.08 -5.97
N GLN A 49 1.14 -11.31 -6.10
CA GLN A 49 1.79 -12.57 -5.71
C GLN A 49 1.67 -12.85 -4.21
N GLU A 50 1.74 -11.79 -3.39
CA GLU A 50 1.66 -11.87 -1.93
C GLU A 50 0.28 -11.49 -1.37
N SER A 51 -0.78 -11.56 -2.19
CA SER A 51 -2.13 -11.11 -1.82
C SER A 51 -2.70 -11.81 -0.59
N ASN A 52 -2.33 -13.08 -0.37
CA ASN A 52 -2.69 -13.86 0.81
C ASN A 52 -2.04 -13.36 2.11
N THR A 53 -1.01 -12.51 2.03
CA THR A 53 -0.31 -11.94 3.19
C THR A 53 -0.90 -10.60 3.63
N LEU A 54 -1.84 -10.04 2.87
CA LEU A 54 -2.50 -8.79 3.19
C LEU A 54 -3.65 -9.02 4.17
N ASP A 55 -3.68 -8.22 5.24
CA ASP A 55 -4.83 -8.16 6.12
C ASP A 55 -5.92 -7.31 5.48
N ARG A 56 -6.96 -7.97 4.97
CA ARG A 56 -8.07 -7.30 4.28
C ARG A 56 -8.89 -6.42 5.20
N CYS A 57 -9.13 -6.85 6.44
CA CYS A 57 -9.89 -6.07 7.41
C CYS A 57 -9.16 -4.75 7.71
N LYS A 58 -7.85 -4.84 7.92
CA LYS A 58 -6.99 -3.69 8.17
C LYS A 58 -6.88 -2.77 6.96
N LEU A 59 -6.78 -3.32 5.74
CA LEU A 59 -6.79 -2.53 4.51
C LEU A 59 -8.10 -1.75 4.36
N GLU A 60 -9.24 -2.39 4.60
CA GLU A 60 -10.56 -1.77 4.57
C GLU A 60 -10.72 -0.68 5.64
N GLU A 61 -10.25 -0.94 6.86
CA GLU A 61 -10.21 0.06 7.94
C GLU A 61 -9.40 1.28 7.50
N TYR A 62 -8.19 1.07 6.97
CA TYR A 62 -7.29 2.15 6.58
C TYR A 62 -7.88 3.02 5.49
N LEU A 63 -8.54 2.42 4.52
CA LEU A 63 -9.22 3.11 3.42
C LEU A 63 -10.25 4.15 3.91
N THR A 64 -10.91 3.93 5.05
CA THR A 64 -11.89 4.88 5.62
C THR A 64 -11.28 6.24 5.98
N HIS A 65 -9.96 6.31 6.17
CA HIS A 65 -9.26 7.53 6.57
C HIS A 65 -8.76 8.39 5.39
N PHE A 66 -8.98 7.97 4.13
CA PHE A 66 -8.45 8.68 2.96
C PHE A 66 -9.54 9.44 2.19
N PRO A 67 -9.25 10.70 1.79
CA PRO A 67 -10.09 11.38 0.82
C PRO A 67 -9.96 10.69 -0.54
N LYS A 68 -11.02 10.77 -1.38
CA LYS A 68 -11.07 10.15 -2.72
C LYS A 68 -11.00 8.63 -2.70
N LEU A 69 -11.66 8.01 -1.72
CA LEU A 69 -11.72 6.56 -1.55
C LEU A 69 -12.11 5.80 -2.83
N GLY A 70 -13.06 6.31 -3.62
CA GLY A 70 -13.48 5.66 -4.87
C GLY A 70 -12.32 5.42 -5.83
N ALA A 71 -11.54 6.46 -6.15
CA ALA A 71 -10.40 6.34 -7.06
C ALA A 71 -9.30 5.39 -6.53
N ILE A 72 -9.12 5.31 -5.21
CA ILE A 72 -8.17 4.37 -4.60
C ILE A 72 -8.70 2.94 -4.74
N LYS A 73 -10.00 2.71 -4.47
CA LYS A 73 -10.65 1.41 -4.64
C LYS A 73 -10.62 0.91 -6.08
N ASP A 74 -10.85 1.78 -7.06
CA ASP A 74 -10.80 1.42 -8.48
C ASP A 74 -9.40 0.92 -8.88
N ARG A 75 -8.35 1.59 -8.37
CA ARG A 75 -6.96 1.18 -8.60
C ARG A 75 -6.61 -0.11 -7.87
N LEU A 76 -7.09 -0.30 -6.64
CA LEU A 76 -6.92 -1.56 -5.93
C LEU A 76 -7.58 -2.71 -6.69
N ALA A 77 -8.80 -2.50 -7.20
CA ALA A 77 -9.49 -3.48 -8.03
C ALA A 77 -8.67 -3.81 -9.28
N LEU A 78 -8.08 -2.82 -9.96
CA LEU A 78 -7.16 -3.06 -11.09
C LEU A 78 -5.92 -3.85 -10.68
N ILE A 79 -5.37 -3.62 -9.48
CA ILE A 79 -4.23 -4.40 -8.99
C ILE A 79 -4.62 -5.85 -8.72
N PHE A 80 -5.84 -6.17 -8.31
CA PHE A 80 -6.22 -7.56 -8.00
C PHE A 80 -7.12 -8.23 -9.06
N ALA A 81 -7.38 -7.56 -10.18
CA ALA A 81 -7.99 -8.14 -11.38
C ALA A 81 -6.98 -8.97 -12.18
#